data_AF-G2PJ03-F1
#
_entry.id   AF-G2PJ03-F1
#
_cell.length_a   1.000
_cell.length_b   1.000
_cell.length_c   1.000
_cell.angle_alpha   90.00
_cell.angle_beta   90.00
_cell.angle_gamma   90.00
#
_symmetry.space_group_name_H-M   'P 1'
#
loop_
_entity.id
_entity.type
_entity.pdbx_description
1 polymer ?
#
loop_
_entity_poly.entity_id
_entity_poly.type
_entity_poly.pdbx_seq_one_letter_code
_entity_poly.pdbx_strand_id
1 'polypeptide(L)'
;MKSNKQRLKTLEEIQQLRNNLSGLLGNKKSMDLKGNHVYFEVRDNHHLLMQIRSLLQLCVFALDGDGMMLAPKNKNASKEDSITQVLELVLCILPDSQMYYMDKLDEMLTKLENR
;
A
#
# COMPACT_ATOMS: atom_id res chain seq x y z
N MET A 1 -40.23 -0.78 0.93
CA MET A 1 -39.66 0.52 1.40
C MET A 1 -38.49 0.36 2.38
N LYS A 2 -38.58 -0.47 3.44
CA LYS A 2 -37.47 -0.64 4.41
C LYS A 2 -36.15 -1.16 3.80
N SER A 3 -36.22 -2.14 2.88
CA SER A 3 -35.04 -2.71 2.19
C SER A 3 -34.31 -1.67 1.31
N ASN A 4 -35.04 -0.90 0.48
CA ASN A 4 -34.45 0.15 -0.35
C ASN A 4 -33.78 1.26 0.48
N LYS A 5 -34.36 1.64 1.62
CA LYS A 5 -33.76 2.62 2.55
C LYS A 5 -32.46 2.10 3.15
N GLN A 6 -32.40 0.81 3.48
CA GLN A 6 -31.18 0.18 4.00
C GLN A 6 -30.09 0.09 2.94
N ARG A 7 -30.43 -0.31 1.70
CA ARG A 7 -29.50 -0.34 0.56
C ARG A 7 -28.89 1.04 0.32
N LEU A 8 -29.71 2.09 0.33
CA LEU A 8 -29.24 3.47 0.17
C LEU A 8 -28.27 3.87 1.30
N LYS A 9 -28.60 3.56 2.56
CA LYS A 9 -27.72 3.82 3.71
C LYS A 9 -26.37 3.09 3.59
N THR A 10 -26.38 1.83 3.16
CA THR A 10 -25.15 1.05 2.94
C THR A 10 -24.30 1.66 1.82
N LEU A 11 -24.90 2.14 0.74
CA LEU A 11 -24.18 2.85 -0.33
C LEU A 11 -23.55 4.16 0.15
N GLU A 12 -24.26 4.94 0.97
CA GLU A 12 -23.73 6.16 1.59
C GLU A 12 -22.52 5.86 2.49
N GLU A 13 -22.61 4.80 3.31
CA GLU A 13 -21.52 4.34 4.18
C GLU A 13 -20.29 3.87 3.37
N ILE A 14 -20.49 3.14 2.26
CA ILE A 14 -19.41 2.74 1.33
C ILE A 14 -18.74 3.99 0.73
N GLN A 15 -19.52 4.98 0.33
CA GLN A 15 -19.00 6.23 -0.24
C GLN A 15 -18.17 7.01 0.78
N GLN A 16 -18.63 7.09 2.04
CA GLN A 16 -17.85 7.72 3.12
C GLN A 16 -16.54 6.97 3.39
N LEU A 17 -16.59 5.63 3.44
CA LEU A 17 -15.41 4.79 3.63
C LEU A 17 -14.36 5.04 2.53
N ARG A 18 -14.82 5.13 1.27
CA ARG A 18 -13.96 5.45 0.12
C ARG A 18 -13.32 6.84 0.25
N ASN A 19 -14.07 7.85 0.69
CA ASN A 19 -13.56 9.22 0.82
C ASN A 19 -12.49 9.36 1.92
N ASN A 20 -12.51 8.44 2.90
CA ASN A 20 -11.57 8.41 4.02
C ASN A 20 -10.31 7.59 3.75
N LEU A 21 -10.16 7.02 2.54
CA LEU A 21 -8.94 6.34 2.14
C LEU A 21 -7.73 7.28 2.23
N SER A 22 -6.65 6.82 2.86
CA SER A 22 -5.33 7.45 2.94
C SER A 22 -4.29 6.61 2.16
N GLY A 23 -3.13 7.16 1.81
CA GLY A 23 -2.05 6.41 1.13
C GLY A 23 -2.13 6.43 -0.40
N LEU A 24 -1.76 5.33 -1.08
CA LEU A 24 -1.62 5.25 -2.55
C LEU A 24 -2.88 5.67 -3.34
N LEU A 25 -4.07 5.55 -2.71
CA LEU A 25 -5.36 6.00 -3.26
C LEU A 25 -6.02 7.11 -2.41
N GLY A 26 -5.31 7.64 -1.43
CA GLY A 26 -5.84 8.60 -0.47
C GLY A 26 -5.29 10.01 -0.61
N ASN A 27 -5.94 10.95 0.07
CA ASN A 27 -5.62 12.38 -0.03
C ASN A 27 -4.15 12.67 0.29
N LYS A 28 -3.48 13.36 -0.65
CA LYS A 28 -2.04 13.77 -0.69
C LYS A 28 -1.53 14.61 0.50
N LYS A 29 -2.26 14.68 1.61
CA LYS A 29 -2.03 15.64 2.70
C LYS A 29 -0.79 15.37 3.56
N SER A 30 -0.14 14.21 3.42
CA SER A 30 1.00 13.83 4.26
C SER A 30 2.38 13.84 3.57
N MET A 31 2.48 14.27 2.31
CA MET A 31 3.79 14.39 1.65
C MET A 31 4.46 15.70 2.02
N ASP A 32 5.59 15.61 2.74
CA ASP A 32 6.51 16.73 2.91
C ASP A 32 7.11 17.10 1.54
N LEU A 33 6.67 18.23 0.99
CA LEU A 33 7.05 18.74 -0.34
C LEU A 33 8.56 19.04 -0.49
N LYS A 34 9.32 19.04 0.61
CA LYS A 34 10.76 19.34 0.62
C LYS A 34 11.66 18.10 0.63
N GLY A 35 11.08 16.90 0.65
CA GLY A 35 11.83 15.64 0.64
C GLY A 35 12.34 15.25 -0.75
N ASN A 36 13.31 14.32 -0.79
CA ASN A 36 13.65 13.63 -2.03
C ASN A 36 12.53 12.64 -2.36
N HIS A 37 11.75 12.95 -3.40
CA HIS A 37 10.65 12.10 -3.83
C HIS A 37 11.07 11.22 -5.01
N VAL A 38 10.70 9.94 -4.92
CA VAL A 38 10.79 9.00 -6.04
C VAL A 38 9.38 8.73 -6.51
N TYR A 39 9.14 8.92 -7.80
CA TYR A 39 7.89 8.58 -8.46
C TYR A 39 8.13 7.35 -9.34
N PHE A 40 7.21 6.40 -9.28
CA PHE A 40 7.20 5.25 -10.17
C PHE A 40 5.79 5.04 -10.72
N GLU A 41 5.72 4.61 -11.98
CA GLU A 41 4.46 4.35 -12.65
C GLU A 41 3.93 2.97 -12.27
N VAL A 42 2.66 2.92 -11.86
CA VAL A 42 1.95 1.69 -11.53
C VAL A 42 0.80 1.53 -12.53
N ARG A 43 0.87 0.50 -13.37
CA ARG A 43 -0.14 0.21 -14.40
C ARG A 43 -1.42 -0.37 -13.79
N ASP A 44 -1.27 -1.31 -12.87
CA ASP A 44 -2.38 -2.01 -12.22
C ASP A 44 -1.90 -2.62 -10.88
N ASN A 45 -2.84 -3.20 -10.13
CA ASN A 45 -2.57 -3.83 -8.83
C ASN A 45 -1.63 -5.05 -8.93
N HIS A 46 -1.64 -5.75 -10.06
CA HIS A 46 -0.74 -6.89 -10.27
C HIS A 46 0.70 -6.39 -10.47
N HIS A 47 0.90 -5.32 -11.23
CA HIS A 47 2.19 -4.66 -11.39
C HIS A 47 2.74 -4.15 -10.05
N LEU A 48 1.91 -3.50 -9.24
CA LEU A 48 2.31 -3.05 -7.89
C LEU A 48 2.74 -4.22 -7.01
N LEU A 49 1.96 -5.31 -7.00
CA LEU A 49 2.29 -6.53 -6.26
C LEU A 49 3.63 -7.12 -6.71
N MET A 50 3.87 -7.15 -8.02
CA MET A 50 5.14 -7.63 -8.58
C MET A 50 6.33 -6.73 -8.18
N GLN A 51 6.14 -5.42 -8.11
CA GLN A 51 7.17 -4.48 -7.62
C GLN A 51 7.47 -4.74 -6.13
N ILE A 52 6.45 -4.81 -5.27
CA ILE A 52 6.60 -5.10 -3.84
C ILE A 52 7.32 -6.44 -3.64
N ARG A 53 6.89 -7.48 -4.35
CA ARG A 53 7.50 -8.82 -4.28
C ARG A 53 8.98 -8.79 -4.68
N SER A 54 9.32 -8.06 -5.74
CA SER A 54 10.70 -7.96 -6.22
C SER A 54 11.59 -7.26 -5.20
N LEU A 55 11.11 -6.19 -4.56
CA LEU A 55 11.82 -5.48 -3.50
C LEU A 55 12.05 -6.37 -2.26
N LEU A 56 11.01 -7.09 -1.82
CA LEU A 56 11.13 -8.04 -0.71
C LEU A 56 12.11 -9.17 -1.03
N GLN A 57 12.05 -9.71 -2.25
CA GLN A 57 12.97 -10.75 -2.70
C GLN A 57 14.41 -10.26 -2.72
N LEU A 58 14.66 -9.01 -3.12
CA LEU A 58 15.98 -8.38 -3.03
C LEU A 58 16.46 -8.28 -1.58
N CYS A 59 15.59 -7.89 -0.63
CA CYS A 59 15.94 -7.86 0.79
C CYS A 59 16.32 -9.26 1.30
N VAL A 60 15.56 -10.30 0.95
CA VAL A 60 15.86 -11.69 1.34
C VAL A 60 17.21 -12.13 0.76
N PHE A 61 17.44 -11.92 -0.53
CA PHE A 61 18.72 -12.28 -1.17
C PHE A 61 19.90 -11.49 -0.62
N ALA A 62 19.69 -10.22 -0.28
CA ALA A 62 20.70 -9.43 0.41
C ALA A 62 20.99 -10.09 1.75
N LEU A 63 20.00 -10.33 2.61
CA LEU A 63 20.17 -10.95 3.94
C LEU A 63 20.90 -12.31 3.87
N ASP A 64 20.47 -13.20 2.98
CA ASP A 64 20.92 -14.60 2.91
C ASP A 64 22.31 -14.80 2.28
N GLY A 65 22.91 -13.79 1.64
CA GLY A 65 24.19 -13.93 0.96
C GLY A 65 25.16 -12.75 1.11
N ASP A 66 26.26 -12.79 0.35
CA ASP A 66 27.22 -11.67 0.15
C ASP A 66 26.67 -10.58 -0.80
N GLY A 67 25.36 -10.58 -1.05
CA GLY A 67 24.71 -9.60 -1.92
C GLY A 67 24.90 -8.19 -1.39
N MET A 68 25.83 -7.44 -1.99
CA MET A 68 26.03 -6.03 -1.68
C MET A 68 24.89 -5.20 -2.25
N MET A 69 24.01 -4.69 -1.38
CA MET A 69 23.10 -3.59 -1.71
C MET A 69 23.78 -2.21 -1.57
N LEU A 70 25.10 -2.16 -1.70
CA LEU A 70 25.85 -0.92 -1.61
C LEU A 70 26.12 -0.40 -3.02
N ALA A 71 25.51 0.73 -3.35
CA ALA A 71 25.99 1.53 -4.47
C ALA A 71 27.49 1.82 -4.23
N PRO A 72 28.37 1.77 -5.25
CA PRO A 72 29.82 1.96 -5.07
C PRO A 72 30.22 3.27 -4.37
N LYS A 73 29.31 4.26 -4.38
CA LYS A 73 29.45 5.57 -3.75
C LYS A 73 29.03 5.62 -2.28
N ASN A 74 28.35 4.60 -1.76
CA ASN A 74 27.80 4.57 -0.41
C ASN A 74 28.59 3.63 0.50
N LYS A 75 29.92 3.83 0.57
CA LYS A 75 30.84 2.98 1.33
C LYS A 75 30.66 3.05 2.85
N ASN A 76 29.86 4.01 3.33
CA ASN A 76 29.61 4.23 4.75
C ASN A 76 28.29 3.60 5.24
N ALA A 77 27.43 3.13 4.33
CA ALA A 77 26.18 2.48 4.71
C ALA A 77 26.42 1.00 5.00
N SER A 78 25.83 0.49 6.07
CA SER A 78 25.82 -0.96 6.29
C SER A 78 24.84 -1.63 5.33
N LYS A 79 24.99 -2.94 5.20
CA LYS A 79 24.06 -3.80 4.45
C LYS A 79 22.66 -3.71 5.06
N GLU A 80 22.60 -3.72 6.40
CA GLU A 80 21.40 -3.64 7.21
C GLU A 80 20.67 -2.31 7.01
N ASP A 81 21.41 -1.18 6.97
CA ASP A 81 20.83 0.14 6.71
C ASP A 81 20.17 0.19 5.32
N SER A 82 20.83 -0.40 4.32
CA SER A 82 20.32 -0.44 2.95
C SER A 82 19.06 -1.28 2.83
N ILE A 83 19.02 -2.45 3.49
CA ILE A 83 17.84 -3.31 3.55
C ILE A 83 16.71 -2.62 4.29
N THR A 84 17.00 -1.96 5.40
CA THR A 84 16.01 -1.20 6.20
C THR A 84 15.35 -0.13 5.32
N GLN A 85 16.13 0.62 4.55
CA GLN A 85 15.60 1.64 3.66
C GLN A 85 14.70 1.07 2.56
N VAL A 86 15.03 -0.10 2.00
CA VAL A 86 14.16 -0.79 1.03
C VAL A 86 12.86 -1.29 1.69
N LEU A 87 12.93 -1.80 2.92
CA LEU A 87 11.74 -2.22 3.67
C LEU A 87 10.83 -1.03 4.02
N GLU A 88 11.39 0.12 4.39
CA GLU A 88 10.63 1.37 4.59
C GLU A 88 9.93 1.80 3.30
N LEU A 89 10.58 1.68 2.15
CA LEU A 89 9.96 1.93 0.86
C LEU A 89 8.82 0.94 0.58
N VAL A 90 9.00 -0.35 0.89
CA VAL A 90 7.94 -1.35 0.77
C VAL A 90 6.73 -0.97 1.63
N LEU A 91 6.95 -0.60 2.90
CA LEU A 91 5.87 -0.16 3.79
C LEU A 91 5.11 1.06 3.24
N CYS A 92 5.82 2.00 2.60
CA CYS A 92 5.21 3.19 2.01
C CYS A 92 4.33 2.89 0.78
N ILE A 93 4.59 1.79 0.05
CA ILE A 93 3.86 1.44 -1.17
C ILE A 93 2.82 0.33 -0.94
N LEU A 94 2.79 -0.27 0.25
CA LEU A 94 1.77 -1.24 0.62
C LEU A 94 0.37 -0.61 0.55
N PRO A 95 -0.60 -1.29 -0.07
CA PRO A 95 -1.96 -0.76 -0.25
C PRO A 95 -2.85 -1.00 0.99
N ASP A 96 -2.34 -0.81 2.21
CA ASP A 96 -3.02 -1.18 3.48
C ASP A 96 -4.44 -0.61 3.58
N SER A 97 -4.60 0.69 3.30
CA SER A 97 -5.92 1.35 3.31
C SER A 97 -6.88 0.74 2.28
N GLN A 98 -6.37 0.29 1.13
CA GLN A 98 -7.18 -0.36 0.10
C GLN A 98 -7.61 -1.75 0.55
N MET A 99 -6.70 -2.51 1.17
CA MET A 99 -6.99 -3.84 1.72
C MET A 99 -8.09 -3.72 2.79
N TYR A 100 -7.92 -2.82 3.75
CA TYR A 100 -8.93 -2.55 4.78
C TYR A 100 -10.28 -2.15 4.19
N TYR A 101 -10.28 -1.29 3.17
CA TYR A 101 -11.50 -0.90 2.47
C TYR A 101 -12.20 -2.08 1.80
N MET A 102 -11.45 -2.96 1.13
CA MET A 102 -12.01 -4.15 0.47
C MET A 102 -12.62 -5.11 1.49
N ASP A 103 -11.97 -5.34 2.63
CA ASP A 103 -12.51 -6.19 3.71
C ASP A 103 -13.82 -5.62 4.27
N LYS A 104 -13.88 -4.30 4.49
CA LYS A 104 -15.10 -3.63 4.97
C LYS A 104 -16.22 -3.63 3.93
N LEU A 105 -15.87 -3.45 2.66
CA LEU A 105 -16.84 -3.52 1.58
C LEU A 105 -17.48 -4.90 1.51
N ASP A 106 -16.68 -5.96 1.57
CA ASP A 106 -17.15 -7.34 1.55
C ASP A 106 -18.05 -7.67 2.75
N GLU A 107 -17.66 -7.22 3.95
CA GLU A 107 -18.48 -7.32 5.17
C GLU A 107 -19.85 -6.64 5.01
N MET A 108 -19.89 -5.44 4.42
CA MET A 108 -21.12 -4.66 4.22
C MET A 108 -22.04 -5.28 3.17
N LEU A 109 -21.48 -5.77 2.05
CA LEU A 109 -22.23 -6.41 0.98
C LEU A 109 -22.79 -7.77 1.42
N THR A 110 -21.99 -8.57 2.12
CA THR A 110 -22.42 -9.86 2.67
C THR A 110 -23.59 -9.70 3.66
N LYS A 111 -23.57 -8.65 4.50
CA LYS A 111 -24.69 -8.32 5.41
C LYS A 111 -25.96 -7.88 4.67
N LEU A 112 -25.82 -7.34 3.46
CA LEU A 112 -26.92 -6.90 2.62
C LEU A 112 -27.58 -8.07 1.88
N GLU A 113 -26.79 -9.06 1.45
CA GLU A 113 -27.28 -10.27 0.77
C GLU A 113 -27.98 -11.25 1.72
N ASN A 114 -27.48 -11.39 2.95
CA ASN A 114 -28.05 -12.28 3.97
C ASN A 114 -29.31 -11.72 4.67
N ARG A 115 -29.98 -10.71 4.10
CA ARG A 115 -31.16 -10.03 4.65
C ARG A 115 -32.26 -9.83 3.63
#